data_AF-A0A7X6GIE0-F1
#
_entry.id   AF-A0A7X6GIE0-F1
#
_cell.length_a   1.000
_cell.length_b   1.000
_cell.length_c   1.000
_cell.angle_alpha   90.00
_cell.angle_beta   90.00
_cell.angle_gamma   90.00
#
_symmetry.space_group_name_H-M   'P 1'
#
loop_
_entity.id
_entity.type
_entity.pdbx_description
1 polymer ?
#
loop_
_entity_poly.entity_id
_entity_poly.type
_entity_poly.pdbx_seq_one_letter_code
_entity_poly.pdbx_strand_id
1 'polypeptide(L)'
;MWFIINKDNPPKFYTETGSLIEVQGIEWTNVIVTTERTFSSSQFFVKDSNQALSVLQNSHAQCFQLKKDAKKLATSLNNGCWKYLQIK
;
A
#
# COMPACT_ATOMS: atom_id res chain seq x y z
N MET A 1 2.76 -6.50 7.28
CA MET A 1 1.55 -6.91 6.52
C MET A 1 1.71 -6.59 5.04
N TRP A 2 1.06 -7.36 4.18
CA TRP A 2 1.03 -7.18 2.72
C TRP A 2 -0.32 -6.63 2.28
N PHE A 3 -0.28 -5.65 1.38
CA PHE A 3 -1.45 -5.05 0.75
C PHE A 3 -1.26 -5.07 -0.76
N ILE A 4 -2.37 -5.04 -1.47
CA ILE A 4 -2.38 -4.81 -2.92
C ILE A 4 -2.87 -3.39 -3.12
N ILE A 5 -2.10 -2.60 -3.86
CA ILE A 5 -2.44 -1.22 -4.18
C ILE A 5 -2.35 -1.00 -5.68
N ASN A 6 -3.02 0.01 -6.20
CA ASN A 6 -2.83 0.42 -7.59
C ASN A 6 -1.52 1.20 -7.78
N LYS A 7 -1.25 1.61 -9.01
CA LYS A 7 -0.05 2.40 -9.38
C LYS A 7 -0.28 3.91 -9.35
N ASP A 8 -1.41 4.37 -8.83
CA ASP A 8 -1.71 5.80 -8.70
C ASP A 8 -0.82 6.46 -7.62
N ASN A 9 -0.77 7.79 -7.65
CA ASN A 9 -0.05 8.60 -6.68
C ASN A 9 -1.01 9.69 -6.14
N PRO A 10 -1.45 9.62 -4.87
CA PRO A 10 -1.22 8.55 -3.91
C PRO A 10 -1.95 7.24 -4.28
N PRO A 11 -1.45 6.09 -3.84
CA PRO A 11 -2.02 4.81 -4.22
C PRO A 11 -3.31 4.50 -3.43
N LYS A 12 -4.21 3.77 -4.10
CA LYS A 12 -5.46 3.21 -3.54
C LYS A 12 -5.30 1.73 -3.23
N PHE A 13 -6.08 1.23 -2.28
CA PHE A 13 -6.01 -0.16 -1.80
C PHE A 13 -7.10 -1.02 -2.43
N TYR A 14 -6.79 -2.30 -2.63
CA TYR A 14 -7.81 -3.27 -3.03
C TYR A 14 -8.54 -3.85 -1.82
N THR A 15 -9.86 -4.00 -1.94
CA THR A 15 -10.73 -4.74 -1.01
C THR A 15 -10.70 -6.24 -1.32
N GLU A 16 -11.35 -7.05 -0.49
CA GLU A 16 -11.51 -8.50 -0.72
C GLU A 16 -12.22 -8.81 -2.05
N THR A 17 -13.17 -7.97 -2.45
CA THR A 17 -13.91 -8.09 -3.72
C THR A 17 -13.10 -7.63 -4.94
N GLY A 18 -11.88 -7.12 -4.74
CA GLY A 18 -11.05 -6.56 -5.81
C GLY A 18 -11.45 -5.15 -6.25
N SER A 19 -12.27 -4.45 -5.48
CA SER A 19 -12.60 -3.04 -5.70
C SER A 19 -11.51 -2.13 -5.14
N LEU A 20 -11.32 -0.95 -5.73
CA LEU A 20 -10.38 0.05 -5.23
C LEU A 20 -11.06 0.98 -4.22
N ILE A 21 -10.40 1.19 -3.09
CA ILE A 21 -10.79 2.17 -2.07
C ILE A 21 -9.65 3.14 -1.80
N GLU A 22 -10.03 4.38 -1.55
CA GLU A 22 -9.13 5.41 -1.06
C GLU A 22 -9.18 5.41 0.47
N VAL A 23 -8.01 5.36 1.11
CA VAL A 23 -7.90 5.34 2.57
C VAL A 23 -7.31 6.67 3.01
N GLN A 24 -8.15 7.51 3.60
CA GLN A 24 -7.74 8.82 4.13
C GLN A 24 -6.91 8.65 5.40
N GLY A 25 -5.97 9.57 5.63
CA GLY A 25 -5.16 9.61 6.85
C GLY A 25 -3.87 8.80 6.80
N ILE A 26 -3.52 8.16 5.68
CA ILE A 26 -2.17 7.59 5.48
C ILE A 26 -1.25 8.68 4.96
N GLU A 27 -0.18 8.97 5.70
CA GLU A 27 0.87 9.86 5.23
C GLU A 27 1.79 9.14 4.23
N TRP A 28 1.78 9.60 2.98
CA TRP A 28 2.69 9.14 1.94
C TRP A 28 3.85 10.11 1.81
N THR A 29 5.05 9.55 1.67
CA THR A 29 6.25 10.31 1.32
C THR A 29 6.98 9.62 0.19
N ASN A 30 7.68 10.39 -0.61
CA ASN A 30 8.65 9.88 -1.57
C ASN A 30 10.07 10.33 -1.19
N VAL A 31 10.25 10.93 -0.02
CA VAL A 31 11.54 11.45 0.46
C VAL A 31 12.08 10.53 1.53
N ILE A 32 13.31 10.03 1.30
CA ILE A 32 14.08 9.25 2.27
C ILE A 32 15.12 10.19 2.88
N VAL A 33 15.01 10.42 4.18
CA VAL A 33 15.99 11.21 4.93
C VAL A 33 16.89 10.24 5.70
N THR A 34 18.18 10.26 5.40
CA THR A 34 19.22 9.61 6.21
C THR A 34 19.99 10.65 7.00
N THR A 35 20.84 10.22 7.92
CA THR A 35 21.73 11.11 8.70
C THR A 35 22.65 11.95 7.83
N GLU A 36 22.94 11.52 6.61
CA GLU A 36 23.93 12.13 5.73
C GLU A 36 23.30 12.86 4.54
N ARG A 37 22.14 12.41 4.05
CA ARG A 37 21.56 12.88 2.78
C ARG A 37 20.04 12.75 2.76
N THR A 38 19.42 13.58 1.92
CA THR A 38 18.02 13.45 1.54
C THR A 38 17.94 12.96 0.10
N PHE A 39 17.14 11.94 -0.15
CA PHE A 39 16.91 11.37 -1.47
C PHE A 39 15.42 11.43 -1.82
N SER A 40 15.09 11.76 -3.06
CA SER A 40 13.72 11.67 -3.59
C SER A 40 13.57 10.42 -4.46
N SER A 41 12.59 9.59 -4.12
CA SER A 41 12.13 8.44 -4.91
C SER A 41 11.04 8.87 -5.89
N SER A 42 10.94 8.18 -7.02
CA SER A 42 9.78 8.29 -7.92
C SER A 42 8.55 7.54 -7.39
N GLN A 43 8.72 6.70 -6.36
CA GLN A 43 7.65 5.92 -5.75
C GLN A 43 7.33 6.44 -4.36
N PHE A 44 6.04 6.63 -4.10
CA PHE A 44 5.53 6.89 -2.75
C PHE A 44 5.56 5.61 -1.90
N PHE A 45 5.98 5.79 -0.66
CA PHE A 45 5.92 4.82 0.41
C PHE A 45 5.29 5.46 1.63
N VAL A 46 4.85 4.62 2.57
CA VAL A 46 4.23 5.07 3.81
C VAL A 46 5.28 5.72 4.70
N LYS A 47 5.00 6.90 5.23
CA LYS A 47 5.91 7.65 6.11
C LYS A 47 6.02 7.03 7.51
N ASP A 48 4.89 6.65 8.09
CA ASP A 48 4.80 5.97 9.38
C ASP A 48 4.00 4.67 9.25
N SER A 49 4.68 3.54 9.42
CA SER A 49 4.04 2.23 9.36
C SER A 49 2.95 2.03 10.39
N ASN A 50 3.16 2.43 11.65
CA ASN A 50 2.23 2.19 12.75
C ASN A 50 0.95 3.00 12.56
N GLN A 51 1.11 4.27 12.17
CA GLN A 51 -0.02 5.14 11.81
C GLN A 51 -0.83 4.51 10.67
N ALA A 52 -0.17 4.13 9.58
CA ALA A 52 -0.87 3.58 8.42
C ALA A 52 -1.55 2.25 8.74
N LEU A 53 -0.93 1.38 9.54
CA LEU A 53 -1.55 0.14 9.98
C LEU A 53 -2.79 0.39 10.84
N SER A 54 -2.75 1.37 11.75
CA SER A 54 -3.91 1.75 12.57
C SER A 54 -5.07 2.26 11.72
N VAL A 55 -4.78 3.08 10.70
CA VAL A 55 -5.80 3.55 9.75
C VAL A 55 -6.34 2.40 8.90
N LEU A 56 -5.45 1.53 8.40
CA LEU A 56 -5.83 0.41 7.54
C LEU A 56 -6.65 -0.66 8.28
N GLN A 57 -6.40 -0.88 9.56
CA GLN A 57 -7.20 -1.78 10.40
C GLN A 57 -8.66 -1.35 10.52
N ASN A 58 -8.91 -0.05 10.48
CA ASN A 58 -10.26 0.52 10.52
C ASN A 58 -10.85 0.75 9.12
N SER A 59 -10.16 0.31 8.07
CA SER A 59 -10.59 0.42 6.68
C SER A 59 -11.08 -0.95 6.15
N HIS A 60 -11.70 -0.94 4.97
CA HIS A 60 -12.06 -2.17 4.24
C HIS A 60 -10.92 -2.68 3.32
N ALA A 61 -9.69 -2.21 3.52
CA ALA A 61 -8.55 -2.62 2.71
C ALA A 61 -8.17 -4.08 3.04
N GLN A 62 -8.01 -4.89 2.00
CA GLN A 62 -7.63 -6.28 2.19
C GLN A 62 -6.15 -6.38 2.59
N CYS A 63 -5.91 -7.02 3.74
CA CYS A 63 -4.57 -7.26 4.25
C CYS A 63 -4.23 -8.75 4.21
N PHE A 64 -2.94 -9.05 4.04
CA PHE A 64 -2.43 -10.41 4.00
C PHE A 64 -1.20 -10.55 4.88
N GLN A 65 -1.11 -11.63 5.63
CA GLN A 65 0.10 -11.95 6.40
C GLN A 65 1.26 -12.35 5.48
N LEU A 66 0.95 -13.10 4.42
CA LEU A 66 1.95 -13.61 3.48
C LEU A 66 1.69 -13.08 2.07
N LYS A 67 2.78 -12.70 1.38
CA LYS A 67 2.73 -12.24 -0.02
C LYS A 67 2.06 -13.25 -0.97
N LYS A 68 2.21 -14.55 -0.68
CA LYS A 68 1.62 -15.63 -1.49
C LYS A 68 0.09 -15.57 -1.52
N ASP A 69 -0.53 -15.12 -0.44
CA ASP A 69 -1.99 -15.05 -0.35
C ASP A 69 -2.49 -13.78 -1.05
N ALA A 70 -1.75 -12.68 -0.94
CA ALA A 70 -1.98 -11.49 -1.76
C ALA A 70 -1.90 -11.81 -3.27
N LYS A 71 -0.98 -12.69 -3.68
CA LYS A 71 -0.85 -13.11 -5.09
C LYS A 71 -2.12 -13.78 -5.63
N LYS A 72 -2.84 -14.56 -4.81
CA LYS A 72 -4.08 -15.22 -5.24
C LYS A 72 -5.18 -14.22 -5.58
N LEU A 73 -5.34 -13.17 -4.77
CA LEU A 73 -6.26 -12.08 -5.08
C LEU A 73 -5.76 -11.26 -6.28
N ALA A 74 -4.45 -10.96 -6.34
CA ALA A 74 -3.89 -10.18 -7.43
C ALA A 74 -4.12 -10.80 -8.83
N THR A 75 -4.10 -12.14 -8.92
CA THR A 75 -4.37 -12.86 -10.19
C THR A 75 -5.81 -12.76 -10.67
N SER A 76 -6.78 -12.47 -9.78
CA SER A 76 -8.18 -12.25 -10.17
C SER A 76 -8.49 -10.78 -10.50
N LEU A 77 -7.55 -9.85 -10.32
CA LEU A 77 -7.73 -8.44 -10.65
C LEU A 77 -7.56 -8.22 -12.16
N ASN A 78 -8.64 -7.83 -12.84
CA ASN A 78 -8.73 -7.78 -14.31
C ASN A 78 -7.77 -6.82 -15.04
N ASN A 79 -7.04 -5.93 -14.35
CA ASN A 79 -6.42 -4.78 -15.03
C ASN A 79 -4.88 -4.68 -14.92
N GLY A 80 -4.17 -5.60 -14.24
CA GLY A 80 -2.69 -5.61 -14.15
C GLY A 80 -2.01 -4.36 -13.55
N CYS A 81 -2.76 -3.30 -13.26
CA CYS A 81 -2.31 -2.02 -12.71
C CYS A 81 -2.24 -2.04 -11.18
N TRP A 82 -1.64 -3.09 -10.63
CA TRP A 82 -1.44 -3.25 -9.20
C TRP A 82 0.04 -3.45 -8.85
N LYS A 83 0.38 -3.20 -7.59
CA LYS A 83 1.67 -3.48 -6.97
C LYS A 83 1.45 -4.00 -5.54
N TYR A 84 2.42 -4.75 -5.04
CA TYR A 84 2.43 -5.17 -3.65
C TYR A 84 3.06 -4.10 -2.78
N LEU A 85 2.38 -3.72 -1.71
CA LEU A 85 2.94 -2.89 -0.65
C LEU A 85 3.17 -3.75 0.58
N GLN A 86 4.39 -3.69 1.12
CA GLN A 86 4.70 -4.25 2.42
C GLN A 86 4.80 -3.10 3.42
N ILE A 87 3.98 -3.14 4.47
CA ILE A 87 4.11 -2.24 5.63
C ILE A 87 4.65 -3.09 6.78
N LYS A 88 5.78 -2.67 7.35
CA LYS A 88 6.47 -3.37 8.45
C LYS A 88 6.19 -2.68 9.76
#